data_AF-A0A4Q5MZS5-F1
#
_entry.id   AF-A0A4Q5MZS5-F1
#
_cell.length_a   1.000
_cell.length_b   1.000
_cell.length_c   1.000
_cell.angle_alpha   90.00
_cell.angle_beta   90.00
_cell.angle_gamma   90.00
#
_symmetry.space_group_name_H-M   'P 1'
#
loop_
_entity.id
_entity.type
_entity.pdbx_description
1 polymer ?
#
loop_
_entity_poly.entity_id
_entity_poly.type
_entity_poly.pdbx_seq_one_letter_code
_entity_poly.pdbx_strand_id
1 'polypeptide(L)'
;MTGHSMEPIYYTGDLVVSRCGEPSVGDVVVYQPESIGGARIIHRAVGGDAAAGWEMKGDNNDFVDQFTPKGAEILGTAKLHLPKVGRAAAALTSPLIWLSVIALALALLLWPRTAREDDHSDSEAPDPKNGVGVHESARPVEAEQ
;
A
#
# COMPACT_ATOMS: atom_id res chain seq x y z
N MET A 1 12.60 0.26 -10.86
CA MET A 1 13.07 1.02 -12.04
C MET A 1 13.15 2.51 -11.71
N THR A 2 14.20 3.20 -12.19
CA THR A 2 14.41 4.64 -12.04
C THR A 2 14.95 5.22 -13.35
N GLY A 3 14.55 6.45 -13.69
CA GLY A 3 14.93 7.12 -14.94
C GLY A 3 13.90 6.96 -16.06
N HIS A 4 14.26 7.45 -17.25
CA HIS A 4 13.40 7.50 -18.45
C HIS A 4 13.97 6.69 -19.63
N SER A 5 15.14 6.05 -19.49
CA SER A 5 15.85 5.40 -20.60
C SER A 5 15.15 4.18 -21.18
N MET A 6 14.20 3.60 -20.45
CA MET A 6 13.44 2.42 -20.89
C MET A 6 11.97 2.74 -21.19
N GLU A 7 11.60 4.02 -21.27
CA GLU A 7 10.26 4.42 -21.71
C GLU A 7 10.07 4.12 -23.20
N PRO A 8 8.82 3.87 -23.66
CA PRO A 8 7.56 3.83 -22.91
C PRO A 8 7.24 2.47 -22.27
N ILE A 9 8.17 1.51 -22.29
CA ILE A 9 7.89 0.14 -21.82
C ILE A 9 8.00 0.06 -20.29
N TYR A 10 9.03 0.69 -19.71
CA TYR A 10 9.26 0.72 -18.26
C TYR A 10 9.31 2.15 -17.76
N TYR A 11 8.61 2.41 -16.65
CA TYR A 11 8.55 3.71 -16.01
C TYR A 11 9.17 3.71 -14.62
N THR A 12 9.54 4.91 -14.16
CA THR A 12 10.03 5.09 -12.78
C THR A 12 8.97 4.68 -11.75
N GLY A 13 9.34 3.75 -10.87
CA GLY A 13 8.44 3.16 -9.87
C GLY A 13 7.89 1.78 -10.23
N ASP A 14 8.23 1.27 -11.41
CA ASP A 14 7.90 -0.10 -11.80
C ASP A 14 8.81 -1.11 -11.08
N LEU A 15 8.23 -2.28 -10.81
CA LEU A 15 8.94 -3.44 -10.31
C LEU A 15 9.24 -4.38 -11.48
N VAL A 16 10.51 -4.69 -11.67
CA VAL A 16 10.97 -5.64 -12.69
C VAL A 16 11.66 -6.79 -11.98
N VAL A 17 11.24 -8.01 -12.30
CA VAL A 17 11.87 -9.23 -11.81
C VAL A 17 12.67 -9.84 -12.94
N SER A 18 13.97 -10.01 -12.70
CA SER A 18 14.88 -10.69 -13.62
C SER A 18 15.12 -12.13 -13.18
N ARG A 19 15.48 -12.98 -14.15
CA ARG A 19 15.92 -14.36 -13.91
C ARG A 19 17.33 -14.54 -14.48
N CYS A 20 18.19 -15.22 -13.73
CA CYS A 20 19.52 -15.62 -14.20
C CYS A 20 19.40 -16.45 -15.48
N GLY A 21 20.27 -16.17 -16.44
CA GLY A 21 20.35 -16.86 -17.73
C GLY A 21 21.09 -16.00 -18.75
N GLU A 22 21.63 -16.65 -19.78
CA GLU A 22 22.29 -15.95 -20.89
C GLU A 22 21.25 -15.14 -21.67
N PRO A 23 21.48 -13.83 -21.90
CA PRO A 23 20.61 -13.03 -22.73
C PRO A 23 20.61 -13.46 -24.20
N SER A 24 19.58 -13.06 -24.93
CA SER A 24 19.58 -13.01 -26.38
C SER A 24 19.41 -11.57 -26.87
N VAL A 25 19.83 -11.30 -28.12
CA VAL A 25 19.55 -10.01 -28.75
C VAL A 25 18.04 -9.76 -28.75
N GLY A 26 17.65 -8.59 -28.29
CA GLY A 26 16.27 -8.17 -28.08
C GLY A 26 15.80 -8.30 -26.63
N ASP A 27 16.50 -9.05 -25.77
CA ASP A 27 16.13 -9.16 -24.35
C ASP A 27 16.41 -7.86 -23.59
N VAL A 28 15.56 -7.58 -22.60
CA VAL A 28 15.84 -6.55 -21.60
C VAL A 28 16.64 -7.18 -20.48
N VAL A 29 17.82 -6.65 -20.22
CA VAL A 29 18.84 -7.26 -19.38
C VAL A 29 19.19 -6.33 -18.24
N VAL A 30 19.28 -6.90 -17.03
CA VAL A 30 19.87 -6.22 -15.89
C VAL A 30 21.34 -6.63 -15.83
N TYR A 31 22.23 -5.65 -15.90
CA TYR A 31 23.67 -5.85 -15.84
C TYR A 31 24.32 -4.88 -14.85
N GLN A 32 25.54 -5.20 -14.46
CA GLN A 32 26.27 -4.49 -13.41
C GLN A 32 27.74 -4.38 -13.84
N PRO A 33 28.09 -3.34 -14.62
CA PRO A 33 29.45 -3.19 -15.09
C PRO A 33 30.38 -2.81 -13.93
N GLU A 34 31.55 -3.43 -13.86
CA GLU A 34 32.51 -3.18 -12.77
C GLU A 34 33.09 -1.76 -12.82
N SER A 35 33.16 -1.18 -14.03
CA SER A 35 33.74 0.15 -14.31
C SER A 35 33.06 1.31 -13.56
N ILE A 36 31.80 1.15 -13.14
CA ILE A 36 31.03 2.18 -12.41
C ILE A 36 30.76 1.80 -10.95
N GLY A 37 31.59 0.93 -10.37
CA GLY A 37 31.47 0.50 -8.97
C GLY A 37 30.27 -0.41 -8.72
N GLY A 38 29.82 -1.14 -9.75
CA GLY A 38 28.72 -2.08 -9.64
C GLY A 38 27.35 -1.42 -9.49
N ALA A 39 27.11 -0.27 -10.08
CA ALA A 39 25.74 0.20 -10.24
C ALA A 39 24.96 -0.76 -11.18
N ARG A 40 23.71 -1.06 -10.86
CA ARG A 40 22.85 -1.90 -11.69
C ARG A 40 22.16 -1.06 -12.75
N ILE A 41 22.28 -1.47 -14.01
CA ILE A 41 21.65 -0.84 -15.17
C ILE A 41 20.71 -1.86 -15.82
N ILE A 42 19.62 -1.39 -16.41
CA ILE A 42 18.67 -2.21 -17.16
C ILE A 42 18.46 -1.61 -18.54
N HIS A 43 18.89 -2.31 -19.59
CA HIS A 43 18.75 -1.90 -20.99
C HIS A 43 18.55 -3.11 -21.89
N ARG A 44 18.23 -2.89 -23.17
CA ARG A 44 18.02 -3.95 -24.15
C ARG A 44 19.34 -4.35 -24.79
N ALA A 45 19.59 -5.66 -24.88
CA ALA A 45 20.69 -6.18 -25.68
C ALA A 45 20.35 -5.99 -27.17
N VAL A 46 21.17 -5.23 -27.89
CA VAL A 46 20.99 -4.95 -29.33
C VAL A 46 22.00 -5.70 -30.21
N GLY A 47 23.04 -6.27 -29.61
CA GLY A 47 24.10 -7.01 -30.29
C GLY A 47 25.09 -7.62 -29.31
N GLY A 48 26.15 -8.25 -29.84
CA GLY A 48 27.20 -8.86 -29.05
C GLY A 48 26.86 -10.22 -28.46
N ASP A 49 27.72 -10.70 -27.55
CA ASP A 49 27.57 -11.98 -26.87
C ASP A 49 28.33 -12.00 -25.52
N ALA A 50 28.23 -13.12 -24.79
CA ALA A 50 28.86 -13.30 -23.48
C ALA A 50 30.39 -13.15 -23.48
N ALA A 51 31.05 -13.47 -24.60
CA ALA A 51 32.50 -13.54 -24.72
C ALA A 51 33.10 -12.21 -25.20
N ALA A 52 32.52 -11.63 -26.24
CA ALA A 52 32.91 -10.34 -26.82
C ALA A 52 32.42 -9.16 -25.97
N GLY A 53 31.31 -9.33 -25.25
CA GLY A 53 30.57 -8.29 -24.55
C GLY A 53 29.25 -7.98 -25.25
N TRP A 54 28.22 -7.70 -24.47
CA TRP A 54 26.89 -7.37 -24.96
C TRP A 54 26.79 -5.88 -25.28
N GLU A 55 26.22 -5.53 -26.44
CA GLU A 55 25.88 -4.15 -26.76
C GLU A 55 24.51 -3.82 -26.17
N MET A 56 24.46 -2.83 -25.29
CA MET A 56 23.27 -2.46 -24.55
C MET A 56 22.74 -1.11 -25.00
N LYS A 57 21.41 -0.96 -25.02
CA LYS A 57 20.75 0.29 -25.37
C LYS A 57 19.43 0.45 -24.61
N GLY A 58 19.22 1.64 -24.04
CA GLY A 58 17.91 2.03 -23.51
C GLY A 58 16.87 2.20 -24.63
N ASP A 59 15.66 1.71 -24.42
CA ASP A 59 14.57 1.80 -25.41
C ASP A 59 14.22 3.25 -25.81
N ASN A 60 14.47 4.21 -24.92
CA ASN A 60 14.27 5.64 -25.12
C ASN A 60 15.56 6.40 -25.44
N ASN A 61 16.69 5.71 -25.59
CA ASN A 61 17.96 6.35 -25.94
C ASN A 61 18.13 6.42 -27.46
N ASP A 62 18.80 7.45 -27.96
CA ASP A 62 19.24 7.58 -29.35
C ASP A 62 20.66 7.01 -29.59
N PHE A 63 21.40 6.72 -28.51
CA PHE A 63 22.73 6.12 -28.53
C PHE A 63 22.76 4.70 -27.95
N VAL A 64 23.80 3.94 -28.33
CA VAL A 64 24.18 2.67 -27.68
C VAL A 64 25.06 3.00 -26.47
N ASP A 65 24.94 2.21 -25.41
CA ASP A 65 25.73 2.40 -24.21
C ASP A 65 27.23 2.24 -24.48
N GLN A 66 28.03 2.98 -23.72
CA GLN A 66 29.49 2.89 -23.79
C GLN A 66 30.04 1.63 -23.11
N PHE A 67 29.20 0.89 -22.38
CA PHE A 67 29.57 -0.30 -21.65
C PHE A 67 29.19 -1.54 -22.45
N THR A 68 30.11 -2.49 -22.54
CA THR A 68 29.90 -3.79 -23.19
C THR A 68 30.05 -4.92 -22.16
N PRO A 69 29.08 -5.11 -21.25
CA PRO A 69 29.19 -6.07 -20.15
C PRO A 69 29.37 -7.49 -20.68
N LYS A 70 30.29 -8.25 -20.09
CA LYS A 70 30.47 -9.68 -20.38
C LYS A 70 29.49 -10.52 -19.57
N GLY A 71 29.39 -11.81 -19.88
CA GLY A 71 28.45 -12.73 -19.21
C GLY A 71 28.49 -12.68 -17.67
N ALA A 72 29.66 -12.47 -17.07
CA ALA A 72 29.83 -12.34 -15.61
C ALA A 72 29.19 -11.07 -15.02
N GLU A 73 29.05 -10.01 -15.82
CA GLU A 73 28.43 -8.74 -15.41
C GLU A 73 26.92 -8.74 -15.68
N ILE A 74 26.38 -9.80 -16.30
CA ILE A 74 24.95 -9.97 -16.52
C ILE A 74 24.30 -10.58 -15.27
N LEU A 75 23.36 -9.85 -14.67
CA LEU A 75 22.60 -10.35 -13.52
C LEU A 75 21.39 -11.20 -13.96
N GLY A 76 20.83 -10.91 -15.14
CA GLY A 76 19.78 -11.73 -15.75
C GLY A 76 18.86 -10.95 -16.68
N THR A 77 17.90 -11.66 -17.25
CA THR A 77 16.92 -11.11 -18.19
C THR A 77 15.61 -10.79 -17.48
N ALA A 78 15.01 -9.65 -17.80
CA ALA A 78 13.70 -9.25 -17.27
C ALA A 78 12.62 -10.23 -17.78
N LYS A 79 11.85 -10.80 -16.85
CA LYS A 79 10.76 -11.76 -17.17
C LYS A 79 9.39 -11.25 -16.75
N LEU A 80 9.32 -10.47 -15.68
CA LEU A 80 8.07 -9.97 -15.14
C LEU A 80 8.19 -8.46 -14.94
N HIS A 81 7.16 -7.74 -15.39
CA HIS A 81 6.99 -6.31 -15.20
C HIS A 81 5.68 -6.07 -14.46
N LEU A 82 5.76 -5.44 -13.29
CA LEU A 82 4.58 -4.96 -12.58
C LEU A 82 4.60 -3.44 -12.52
N PRO A 83 3.66 -2.76 -13.22
CA PRO A 83 3.60 -1.31 -13.22
C PRO A 83 3.19 -0.80 -11.83
N LYS A 84 3.82 0.28 -11.36
CA LYS A 84 3.52 0.98 -10.08
C LYS A 84 3.66 0.15 -8.79
N VAL A 85 3.88 -1.16 -8.86
CA VAL A 85 4.01 -2.04 -7.68
C VAL A 85 5.28 -1.75 -6.89
N GLY A 86 6.34 -1.23 -7.54
CA GLY A 86 7.57 -0.85 -6.85
C GLY A 86 7.35 0.19 -5.75
N ARG A 87 6.45 1.16 -5.98
CA ARG A 87 6.10 2.18 -4.98
C ARG A 87 5.29 1.60 -3.82
N ALA A 88 4.33 0.72 -4.12
CA ALA A 88 3.52 0.06 -3.10
C ALA A 88 4.37 -0.86 -2.21
N ALA A 89 5.25 -1.66 -2.82
CA ALA A 89 6.19 -2.51 -2.09
C ALA A 89 7.13 -1.68 -1.21
N ALA A 90 7.70 -0.59 -1.73
CA ALA A 90 8.56 0.31 -0.97
C ALA A 90 7.84 0.91 0.26
N ALA A 91 6.56 1.30 0.08
CA ALA A 91 5.74 1.81 1.17
C ALA A 91 5.50 0.76 2.27
N LEU A 92 5.18 -0.49 1.88
CA LEU A 92 4.99 -1.59 2.82
C LEU A 92 6.26 -1.97 3.59
N THR A 93 7.44 -1.73 3.02
CA THR A 93 8.73 -1.99 3.70
C THR A 93 9.24 -0.81 4.53
N SER A 94 8.58 0.36 4.49
CA SER A 94 9.05 1.57 5.15
C SER A 94 8.80 1.52 6.67
N PRO A 95 9.85 1.57 7.53
CA PRO A 95 9.68 1.56 8.98
C PRO A 95 8.85 2.76 9.49
N LEU A 96 8.97 3.92 8.83
CA LEU A 96 8.21 5.12 9.19
C LEU A 96 6.71 4.94 9.00
N ILE A 97 6.30 4.24 7.94
CA ILE A 97 4.89 3.94 7.70
C ILE A 97 4.37 3.03 8.82
N TRP A 98 5.11 1.98 9.17
CA TRP A 98 4.74 1.12 10.30
C TRP A 98 4.70 1.86 11.63
N LEU A 99 5.67 2.73 11.92
CA LEU A 99 5.65 3.58 13.12
C LEU A 99 4.40 4.47 13.15
N SER A 100 4.01 5.07 12.02
CA SER A 100 2.80 5.88 11.94
C SER A 100 1.52 5.07 12.15
N VAL A 101 1.46 3.84 11.63
CA VAL A 101 0.33 2.92 11.83
C VAL A 101 0.23 2.49 13.29
N ILE A 102 1.36 2.15 13.92
CA ILE A 102 1.40 1.79 15.34
C ILE A 102 1.01 2.99 16.21
N ALA A 103 1.55 4.18 15.92
CA ALA A 103 1.21 5.41 16.64
C ALA A 103 -0.29 5.73 16.52
N LEU A 104 -0.87 5.58 15.32
CA LEU A 104 -2.31 5.77 15.09
C LEU A 104 -3.14 4.72 15.84
N ALA A 105 -2.73 3.45 15.82
CA ALA A 105 -3.40 2.38 16.56
C ALA A 105 -3.37 2.64 18.07
N LEU A 106 -2.24 3.09 18.60
CA LEU A 106 -2.11 3.49 20.01
C LEU A 106 -2.98 4.71 20.33
N ALA A 107 -3.01 5.72 19.46
CA ALA A 107 -3.86 6.90 19.63
C ALA A 107 -5.36 6.55 19.65
N LEU A 108 -5.79 5.61 18.79
CA LEU A 108 -7.18 5.11 18.78
C LEU A 108 -7.50 4.25 20.01
N LEU A 109 -6.53 3.43 20.48
CA LEU A 109 -6.72 2.58 21.65
C LEU A 109 -6.76 3.38 22.95
N LEU A 110 -5.88 4.38 23.07
CA LEU A 110 -5.80 5.30 24.20
C LEU A 110 -6.79 6.45 24.08
N TRP A 111 -7.60 6.49 23.01
CA TRP A 111 -8.59 7.53 22.82
C TRP A 111 -9.54 7.53 24.01
N PRO A 112 -9.58 8.60 24.82
CA PRO A 112 -10.46 8.65 25.96
C PRO A 112 -11.88 8.52 25.44
N ARG A 113 -12.52 7.40 25.78
CA ARG A 113 -13.96 7.28 25.68
C ARG A 113 -14.49 8.27 26.70
N THR A 114 -14.74 9.49 26.25
CA THR A 114 -15.47 10.48 27.03
C THR A 114 -16.69 9.75 27.53
N ALA A 115 -16.76 9.54 28.85
CA ALA A 115 -17.94 9.01 29.49
C ALA A 115 -19.10 9.81 28.92
N ARG A 116 -20.02 9.11 28.24
CA ARG A 116 -21.31 9.70 27.98
C ARG A 116 -21.83 10.02 29.37
N GLU A 117 -22.01 11.29 29.67
CA GLU A 117 -22.72 11.72 30.86
C GLU A 117 -24.11 11.13 30.72
N ASP A 118 -24.27 9.93 31.29
CA ASP A 118 -25.56 9.31 31.52
C ASP A 118 -26.20 10.14 32.64
N ASP A 119 -26.78 11.28 32.24
CA ASP A 119 -27.60 12.14 33.07
C ASP A 119 -28.92 11.40 33.38
N HIS A 120 -28.81 10.36 34.19
CA HIS A 120 -29.93 9.81 34.92
C HIS A 120 -30.13 10.70 36.14
N SER A 121 -30.90 11.76 35.94
CA SER A 121 -31.56 12.47 37.04
C SER A 121 -32.50 11.47 37.73
N ASP A 122 -32.06 11.03 38.92
CA ASP A 122 -32.92 10.35 39.89
C ASP A 122 -34.01 11.34 40.34
N SER A 123 -35.12 11.37 39.58
CA SER A 123 -36.37 11.93 40.08
C SER A 123 -37.09 10.84 40.84
N GLU A 124 -36.87 10.86 42.15
CA GLU A 124 -37.59 10.09 43.16
C GLU A 124 -39.12 10.23 42.95
N ALA A 125 -39.77 9.16 42.49
CA ALA A 125 -41.21 9.08 42.43
C ALA A 125 -41.74 8.60 43.79
N PRO A 126 -42.67 9.30 44.46
CA PRO A 126 -43.23 8.84 45.72
C PRO A 126 -44.14 7.63 45.50
N ASP A 127 -43.89 6.56 46.25
CA ASP A 127 -44.67 5.32 46.31
C ASP A 127 -46.06 5.55 46.95
N PRO A 128 -47.18 5.30 46.24
CA PRO A 128 -48.51 5.35 46.84
C PRO A 128 -49.02 3.92 47.07
N LYS A 129 -48.62 3.32 48.19
CA LYS A 129 -49.27 2.11 48.72
C LYS A 129 -49.51 2.25 50.23
N ASN A 130 -50.54 3.02 50.59
CA ASN A 130 -51.32 2.74 51.80
C ASN A 130 -52.80 2.75 51.42
N GLY A 131 -53.45 1.60 51.64
CA GLY A 131 -54.76 1.29 51.11
C GLY A 131 -55.91 1.41 52.11
N VAL A 132 -57.07 0.98 51.60
CA VAL A 132 -58.32 0.65 52.31
C VAL A 132 -59.03 1.90 52.88
N GLY A 133 -60.24 2.30 52.50
CA GLY A 133 -61.38 1.68 51.83
C GLY A 133 -62.63 2.34 52.45
N VAL A 134 -63.72 2.46 51.67
CA VAL A 134 -65.15 2.61 52.05
C VAL A 134 -65.88 3.68 51.20
N HIS A 135 -66.75 3.16 50.31
CA HIS A 135 -68.09 3.59 49.88
C HIS A 135 -68.47 5.09 49.82
N GLU A 136 -69.05 5.52 48.69
CA GLU A 136 -70.53 5.61 48.53
C GLU A 136 -70.93 6.29 47.19
N SER A 137 -71.60 5.50 46.35
CA SER A 137 -72.69 5.78 45.39
C SER A 137 -72.81 7.11 44.58
N ALA A 138 -73.00 6.90 43.28
CA ALA A 138 -73.50 7.85 42.28
C ALA A 138 -74.93 8.36 42.54
N ARG A 139 -75.26 9.53 41.95
CA ARG A 139 -76.64 9.99 41.66
C ARG A 139 -77.06 9.50 40.26
N PRO A 140 -78.36 9.43 39.91
CA PRO A 140 -79.09 10.63 39.45
C PRO A 140 -80.55 10.72 39.93
N VAL A 141 -81.12 11.91 39.72
CA VAL A 141 -82.51 12.32 40.00
C VAL A 141 -83.43 11.86 38.87
N GLU A 142 -84.59 11.32 39.24
CA GLU A 142 -85.70 10.95 38.35
C GLU A 142 -86.26 12.14 37.54
N ALA A 143 -86.64 11.88 36.30
CA ALA A 143 -87.65 12.65 35.57
C ALA A 143 -88.41 11.71 34.62
N GLU A 144 -89.66 11.38 34.96
CA GLU A 144 -90.65 10.88 34.02
C GLU A 144 -91.94 11.69 34.20
N GLN A 145 -92.33 12.40 33.14
CA GLN A 145 -93.69 12.55 32.59
C GLN A 145 -93.61 13.35 31.29
#